data_AF-A0A2A9P720-F1
#
_entry.id   AF-A0A2A9P720-F1
#
_cell.length_a   1.000
_cell.length_b   1.000
_cell.length_c   1.000
_cell.angle_alpha   90.00
_cell.angle_beta   90.00
_cell.angle_gamma   90.00
#
_symmetry.space_group_name_H-M   'P 1'
#
loop_
_entity.id
_entity.type
_entity.pdbx_description
1 polymer ?
#
loop_
_entity_poly.entity_id
_entity_poly.type
_entity_poly.pdbx_seq_one_letter_code
_entity_poly.pdbx_strand_id
1 'polypeptide(L)'
;MALERYDIPGVDIGGFLSCERIYDVLECDLLNRESNTQKREVIIISSEVRNVIYHSFLGLDSGNSKEVVQGASSRRELQRQWDMGNVNIKKRGTIKEKSIDWFFQICKQVGAKAEMGKADELMVELWAKVEEEGLLQTSC
;
A
#
# COMPACT_ATOMS: atom_id res chain seq x y z
N MET A 1 15.24 25.43 3.64
CA MET A 1 14.91 24.60 4.83
C MET A 1 13.73 23.73 4.42
N ALA A 2 13.96 22.45 4.17
CA ALA A 2 12.88 21.52 3.82
C ALA A 2 12.14 21.18 5.12
N LEU A 3 10.82 21.39 5.16
CA LEU A 3 9.99 20.92 6.27
C LEU A 3 10.17 19.41 6.38
N GLU A 4 10.64 18.94 7.53
CA GLU A 4 10.67 17.53 7.89
C GLU A 4 9.22 17.01 7.96
N ARG A 5 8.73 16.46 6.86
CA ARG A 5 7.41 15.80 6.75
C ARG A 5 7.46 14.38 7.33
N TYR A 6 7.93 14.26 8.57
CA TYR A 6 8.18 12.97 9.21
C TYR A 6 7.42 12.87 10.53
N ASP A 7 6.12 12.59 10.44
CA ASP A 7 5.26 12.31 11.60
C ASP A 7 5.16 10.80 11.88
N ILE A 8 4.72 10.48 13.09
CA ILE A 8 4.39 9.10 13.50
C ILE A 8 3.18 8.63 12.70
N PRO A 9 3.17 7.40 12.14
CA PRO A 9 2.05 6.92 11.36
C PRO A 9 0.72 6.98 12.10
N GLY A 10 -0.33 7.51 11.46
CA GLY A 10 -1.68 7.58 12.03
C GLY A 10 -2.39 6.23 12.19
N VAL A 11 -1.77 5.12 11.76
CA VAL A 11 -2.33 3.76 11.80
C VAL A 11 -1.65 2.91 12.88
N ASP A 12 -2.46 2.29 13.75
CA ASP A 12 -1.95 1.39 14.79
C ASP A 12 -1.47 0.06 14.18
N ILE A 13 -0.16 -0.13 14.27
CA ILE A 13 0.56 -1.30 13.79
C ILE A 13 0.73 -2.38 14.88
N GLY A 14 0.42 -2.11 16.14
CA GLY A 14 0.47 -3.10 17.22
C GLY A 14 1.89 -3.51 17.64
N GLY A 15 2.85 -2.57 17.55
CA GLY A 15 4.23 -2.73 17.99
C GLY A 15 4.80 -1.42 18.56
N PHE A 16 6.00 -1.44 19.14
CA PHE A 16 6.68 -0.21 19.55
C PHE A 16 6.97 0.66 18.33
N LEU A 17 6.49 1.91 18.33
CA LEU A 17 6.74 2.85 17.25
C LEU A 17 8.24 3.17 17.16
N SER A 18 8.85 2.99 15.99
CA SER A 18 10.26 3.27 15.78
C SER A 18 10.49 3.91 14.43
N CYS A 19 11.00 5.15 14.43
CA CYS A 19 11.26 5.92 13.21
C CYS A 19 12.32 5.27 12.29
N GLU A 20 13.11 4.33 12.81
CA GLU A 20 14.13 3.58 12.07
C GLU A 20 13.66 2.21 11.60
N ARG A 21 12.43 1.77 11.94
CA ARG A 21 11.93 0.49 11.45
C ARG A 21 11.69 0.56 9.95
N ILE A 22 12.05 -0.52 9.28
CA ILE A 22 11.91 -0.71 7.85
C ILE A 22 10.76 -1.68 7.59
N TYR A 23 9.93 -1.36 6.60
CA TYR A 23 8.80 -2.15 6.15
C TYR A 23 8.99 -2.52 4.69
N ASP A 24 8.57 -3.71 4.32
CA ASP A 24 8.43 -4.09 2.92
C ASP A 24 7.15 -3.48 2.35
N VAL A 25 7.25 -2.95 1.14
CA VAL A 25 6.11 -2.44 0.37
C VAL A 25 5.81 -3.41 -0.77
N LEU A 26 4.58 -3.88 -0.80
CA LEU A 26 4.08 -4.90 -1.69
C LEU A 26 2.95 -4.35 -2.54
N GLU A 27 3.00 -4.58 -3.84
CA GLU A 27 1.82 -4.47 -4.71
C GLU A 27 1.11 -5.82 -4.73
N CYS A 28 -0.18 -5.79 -4.46
CA CYS A 28 -1.01 -6.99 -4.34
C CYS A 28 -2.19 -6.91 -5.30
N ASP A 29 -2.29 -7.93 -6.17
CA ASP A 29 -3.48 -8.17 -6.99
C ASP A 29 -4.35 -9.20 -6.28
N LEU A 30 -5.49 -8.75 -5.77
CA LEU A 30 -6.48 -9.57 -5.09
C LEU A 30 -7.51 -10.07 -6.09
N LEU A 31 -7.59 -11.39 -6.22
CA LEU A 31 -8.61 -12.07 -7.00
C LEU A 31 -9.91 -12.10 -6.21
N ASN A 32 -10.85 -11.22 -6.54
CA ASN A 32 -12.22 -11.40 -6.08
C ASN A 32 -12.94 -12.41 -6.99
N ARG A 33 -13.02 -13.67 -6.53
CA ARG A 33 -13.65 -14.76 -7.29
C ARG A 33 -15.14 -14.55 -7.54
N GLU A 34 -15.81 -13.74 -6.72
CA GLU A 34 -17.25 -13.50 -6.82
C GLU A 34 -17.62 -12.46 -7.88
N SER A 35 -16.80 -11.40 -8.02
CA SER A 35 -17.05 -10.31 -8.98
C SER A 35 -16.20 -10.41 -10.24
N ASN A 36 -15.23 -11.32 -10.30
CA ASN A 36 -14.21 -11.40 -11.34
C ASN A 36 -13.48 -10.06 -11.58
N THR A 37 -13.50 -9.18 -10.58
CA THR A 37 -12.78 -7.90 -10.58
C THR A 37 -11.45 -8.09 -9.86
N GLN A 38 -10.39 -7.59 -10.47
CA GLN A 38 -9.08 -7.53 -9.84
C GLN A 38 -9.05 -6.30 -8.94
N LYS A 39 -9.02 -6.55 -7.63
CA LYS A 39 -8.75 -5.54 -6.63
C LYS A 39 -7.26 -5.29 -6.58
N ARG A 40 -6.83 -4.03 -6.55
CA ARG A 40 -5.41 -3.68 -6.43
C ARG A 40 -5.16 -2.94 -5.15
N GLU A 41 -4.25 -3.49 -4.34
CA GLU A 41 -3.89 -2.94 -3.05
C GLU A 41 -2.38 -2.80 -2.94
N VAL A 42 -1.95 -1.79 -2.19
CA VAL A 42 -0.57 -1.71 -1.71
C VAL A 42 -0.56 -2.13 -0.25
N ILE A 43 0.29 -3.08 0.08
CA ILE A 43 0.45 -3.60 1.43
C ILE A 43 1.82 -3.23 1.98
N ILE A 44 1.85 -2.68 3.20
CA ILE A 44 3.07 -2.39 3.95
C ILE A 44 3.15 -3.37 5.13
N ILE A 45 4.25 -4.11 5.21
CA ILE A 45 4.43 -5.23 6.14
C ILE A 45 5.82 -5.20 6.77
N SER A 46 5.93 -5.62 8.04
CA SER A 46 7.22 -5.84 8.71
C SER A 46 7.22 -7.18 9.43
N SER A 47 8.41 -7.80 9.55
CA SER A 47 8.60 -9.03 10.33
C SER A 47 8.37 -8.80 11.82
N GLU A 48 8.64 -7.59 12.31
CA GLU A 48 8.56 -7.17 13.71
C GLU A 48 7.13 -6.83 14.16
N VAL A 49 6.19 -6.75 13.23
CA VAL A 49 4.84 -6.22 13.43
C VAL A 49 3.80 -7.28 13.07
N ARG A 50 2.73 -7.38 13.88
CA ARG A 50 1.68 -8.39 13.69
C ARG A 50 0.66 -8.00 12.62
N ASN A 51 0.45 -6.70 12.45
CA ASN A 51 -0.50 -6.15 11.51
C ASN A 51 0.22 -5.70 10.23
N VAL A 52 -0.50 -5.77 9.13
CA VAL A 52 -0.14 -5.18 7.84
C VAL A 52 -1.02 -3.97 7.60
N ILE A 53 -0.49 -2.97 6.93
CA ILE A 53 -1.25 -1.81 6.47
C ILE A 53 -1.61 -2.08 5.01
N TYR A 54 -2.86 -1.82 4.64
CA TYR A 54 -3.27 -1.85 3.24
C TYR A 54 -3.75 -0.47 2.80
N HIS A 55 -3.49 -0.15 1.54
CA HIS A 55 -4.02 1.00 0.82
C HIS A 55 -4.84 0.48 -0.35
N SER A 56 -6.16 0.67 -0.28
CA SER A 56 -7.13 0.13 -1.24
C SER A 56 -7.71 1.27 -2.09
N PHE A 57 -7.69 1.11 -3.41
CA PHE A 57 -8.10 2.11 -4.39
C PHE A 57 -9.53 1.83 -4.87
N LEU A 58 -10.54 2.37 -4.18
CA LEU A 58 -11.95 2.03 -4.41
C LEU A 58 -12.46 2.37 -5.82
N GLY A 59 -11.81 3.34 -6.48
CA GLY A 59 -12.13 3.75 -7.84
C GLY A 59 -11.85 2.70 -8.90
N LEU A 60 -10.97 1.74 -8.60
CA LEU A 60 -10.67 0.61 -9.47
C LEU A 60 -11.79 -0.45 -9.49
N ASP A 61 -12.54 -0.57 -8.39
CA ASP A 61 -13.55 -1.62 -8.20
C ASP A 61 -14.94 -1.22 -8.68
N SER A 62 -15.36 -0.02 -8.29
CA SER A 62 -16.76 0.38 -8.38
C SER A 62 -16.98 1.62 -9.26
N GLY A 63 -15.92 2.33 -9.64
CA GLY A 63 -15.98 3.61 -10.38
C GLY A 63 -16.70 4.75 -9.64
N ASN A 64 -17.33 4.47 -8.49
CA ASN A 64 -18.22 5.39 -7.78
C ASN A 64 -17.52 6.16 -6.65
N SER A 65 -16.27 5.83 -6.34
CA SER A 65 -15.49 6.52 -5.32
C SER A 65 -14.06 6.69 -5.79
N LYS A 66 -13.53 7.90 -5.65
CA LYS A 66 -12.11 8.23 -5.89
C LYS A 66 -11.27 8.13 -4.62
N GLU A 67 -11.84 7.55 -3.57
CA GLU A 67 -11.20 7.45 -2.28
C GLU A 67 -10.17 6.32 -2.25
N VAL A 68 -9.08 6.59 -1.54
CA VAL A 68 -8.13 5.58 -1.11
C VAL A 68 -8.35 5.34 0.37
N VAL A 69 -8.65 4.09 0.70
CA VAL A 69 -8.84 3.64 2.09
C VAL A 69 -7.52 3.12 2.62
N GLN A 70 -7.13 3.59 3.80
CA GLN A 70 -6.10 2.96 4.60
C GLN A 70 -6.76 2.15 5.70
N GLY A 71 -6.28 0.93 5.90
CA GLY A 71 -6.66 0.13 7.05
C GLY A 71 -5.55 -0.81 7.47
N ALA A 72 -5.82 -1.58 8.52
CA ALA A 72 -4.92 -2.59 9.03
C ALA A 72 -5.60 -3.95 9.07
N SER A 73 -4.84 -5.00 8.75
CA SER A 73 -5.28 -6.39 8.88
C SER A 73 -4.20 -7.22 9.52
N SER A 74 -4.52 -8.43 9.98
CA SER A 74 -3.52 -9.32 10.54
C SER A 74 -2.63 -9.89 9.43
N ARG A 75 -1.32 -10.01 9.69
CA ARG A 75 -0.39 -10.69 8.78
C ARG A 75 -0.81 -12.13 8.49
N ARG A 76 -1.45 -12.79 9.46
CA ARG A 76 -1.98 -14.15 9.31
C ARG A 76 -3.08 -14.23 8.24
N GLU A 77 -3.96 -13.24 8.17
CA GLU A 77 -5.01 -13.22 7.14
C GLU A 77 -4.42 -13.00 5.75
N LEU A 78 -3.45 -12.08 5.61
CA LEU A 78 -2.72 -11.91 4.35
C LEU A 78 -2.05 -13.21 3.90
N GLN A 79 -1.34 -13.89 4.81
CA GLN A 79 -0.69 -15.16 4.51
C GLN A 79 -1.70 -16.22 4.05
N ARG A 80 -2.85 -16.31 4.73
CA ARG A 80 -3.92 -17.22 4.33
C ARG A 80 -4.44 -16.95 2.92
N GLN A 81 -4.66 -15.67 2.57
CA GLN A 81 -5.14 -15.29 1.24
C GLN A 81 -4.11 -15.61 0.15
N TRP A 82 -2.82 -15.44 0.48
CA TRP A 82 -1.72 -15.85 -0.39
C TRP A 82 -1.68 -17.38 -0.56
N ASP A 83 -1.74 -18.16 0.52
CA ASP A 83 -1.72 -19.62 0.49
C ASP A 83 -2.91 -20.20 -0.32
N MET A 84 -4.05 -19.50 -0.33
CA MET A 84 -5.24 -19.86 -1.12
C MET A 84 -5.14 -19.47 -2.61
N GLY A 85 -4.05 -18.81 -3.03
CA GLY A 85 -3.86 -18.30 -4.38
C GLY A 85 -4.79 -17.13 -4.74
N ASN A 86 -5.33 -16.43 -3.75
CA ASN A 86 -6.22 -15.28 -3.96
C ASN A 86 -5.47 -13.95 -4.06
N VAL A 87 -4.16 -13.95 -3.79
CA VAL A 87 -3.31 -12.76 -3.86
C VAL A 87 -2.07 -13.08 -4.68
N ASN A 88 -1.80 -12.26 -5.68
CA ASN A 88 -0.51 -12.20 -6.33
C ASN A 88 0.29 -11.05 -5.73
N ILE A 89 1.51 -11.31 -5.27
CA ILE A 89 2.33 -10.34 -4.55
C ILE A 89 3.57 -10.00 -5.38
N LYS A 90 3.80 -8.71 -5.54
CA LYS A 90 5.03 -8.16 -6.12
C LYS A 90 5.69 -7.21 -5.13
N LYS A 91 6.89 -7.58 -4.66
CA LYS A 91 7.70 -6.68 -3.81
C LYS A 91 8.18 -5.48 -4.63
N ARG A 92 7.95 -4.27 -4.12
CA ARG A 92 8.32 -3.01 -4.78
C ARG A 92 9.53 -2.34 -4.16
N GLY A 93 9.78 -2.58 -2.87
CA GLY A 93 10.94 -2.06 -2.17
C GLY A 93 10.70 -2.05 -0.67
N THR A 94 11.44 -1.20 0.03
CA THR A 94 11.25 -0.96 1.46
C THR A 94 11.01 0.51 1.76
N ILE A 95 10.31 0.79 2.86
CA ILE A 95 9.99 2.13 3.34
C ILE A 95 10.28 2.24 4.85
N LYS A 96 10.68 3.43 5.30
CA LYS A 96 10.80 3.72 6.74
C LYS A 96 9.44 3.99 7.37
N GLU A 97 9.27 3.61 8.64
CA GLU A 97 8.01 3.80 9.39
C GLU A 97 7.49 5.26 9.29
N LYS A 98 8.37 6.24 9.50
CA LYS A 98 8.05 7.68 9.43
C LYS A 98 7.57 8.18 8.06
N SER A 99 7.76 7.40 7.00
CA SER A 99 7.38 7.76 5.63
C SER A 99 6.04 7.13 5.22
N ILE A 100 5.43 6.29 6.06
CA ILE A 100 4.17 5.60 5.75
C ILE A 100 3.02 6.59 5.53
N ASP A 101 2.90 7.63 6.35
CA ASP A 101 1.83 8.62 6.18
C ASP A 101 2.01 9.47 4.92
N TRP A 102 3.26 9.82 4.57
CA TRP A 102 3.55 10.48 3.30
C TRP A 102 3.23 9.56 2.12
N PHE A 103 3.61 8.28 2.20
CA PHE A 103 3.23 7.29 1.20
C PHE A 103 1.71 7.24 1.01
N PHE A 104 0.93 7.26 2.10
CA PHE A 104 -0.52 7.31 2.02
C PHE A 104 -1.05 8.59 1.35
N GLN A 105 -0.43 9.75 1.58
CA GLN A 105 -0.79 10.98 0.86
C GLN A 105 -0.55 10.85 -0.66
N ILE A 106 0.54 10.21 -1.07
CA ILE A 106 0.80 9.93 -2.50
C ILE A 106 -0.28 8.98 -3.04
N CYS A 107 -0.60 7.91 -2.31
CA CYS A 107 -1.69 7.02 -2.70
C CYS A 107 -3.00 7.79 -2.90
N LYS A 108 -3.37 8.70 -1.99
CA LYS A 108 -4.56 9.55 -2.12
C LYS A 108 -4.51 10.46 -3.35
N GLN A 109 -3.37 11.11 -3.61
CA GLN A 109 -3.20 11.99 -4.76
C GLN A 109 -3.36 11.26 -6.08
N VAL A 110 -2.68 10.11 -6.22
CA VAL A 110 -2.75 9.29 -7.43
C VAL A 110 -4.12 8.61 -7.54
N GLY A 111 -4.63 8.07 -6.43
CA GLY A 111 -5.94 7.41 -6.36
C GLY A 111 -7.13 8.30 -6.70
N ALA A 112 -6.99 9.63 -6.66
CA ALA A 112 -7.99 10.55 -7.20
C ALA A 112 -8.25 10.39 -8.72
N LYS A 113 -7.33 9.72 -9.42
CA LYS A 113 -7.42 9.34 -10.83
C LYS A 113 -7.83 7.88 -11.04
N ALA A 114 -8.13 7.14 -9.97
CA ALA A 114 -8.53 5.75 -10.06
C ALA A 114 -9.83 5.62 -10.86
N GLU A 115 -9.79 4.79 -11.90
CA GLU A 115 -10.91 4.50 -12.78
C GLU A 115 -11.01 2.99 -13.00
N MET A 116 -12.24 2.49 -13.09
CA MET A 116 -12.51 1.07 -13.31
C MET A 116 -11.83 0.58 -14.59
N GLY A 117 -11.10 -0.53 -14.49
CA GLY A 117 -10.36 -1.11 -15.62
C GLY A 117 -9.02 -0.45 -15.93
N LYS A 118 -8.62 0.63 -15.22
CA LYS A 118 -7.33 1.32 -15.42
C LYS A 118 -6.32 1.07 -14.28
N ALA A 119 -6.36 -0.13 -13.70
CA ALA A 119 -5.51 -0.49 -12.57
C ALA A 119 -4.00 -0.44 -12.91
N ASP A 120 -3.61 -0.90 -14.10
CA ASP A 120 -2.22 -0.87 -14.54
C ASP A 120 -1.68 0.55 -14.70
N GLU A 121 -2.44 1.42 -15.39
CA GLU A 121 -2.08 2.83 -15.57
C GLU A 121 -1.92 3.55 -14.24
N LEU A 122 -2.87 3.32 -13.30
CA LEU A 122 -2.82 3.92 -11.97
C LEU A 122 -1.58 3.47 -11.18
N MET A 123 -1.24 2.18 -11.23
CA MET A 123 -0.06 1.66 -10.52
C MET A 123 1.23 2.19 -11.14
N VAL A 124 1.32 2.29 -12.47
CA VAL A 124 2.48 2.91 -13.13
C VAL A 124 2.67 4.34 -12.65
N GLU A 125 1.59 5.13 -12.61
CA GLU A 125 1.65 6.51 -12.11
C GLU A 125 2.04 6.55 -10.62
N LEU A 126 1.48 5.66 -9.80
CA LEU A 126 1.78 5.57 -8.37
C LEU A 126 3.27 5.34 -8.14
N TRP A 127 3.85 4.34 -8.79
CA TRP A 127 5.25 3.99 -8.58
C TRP A 127 6.21 5.04 -9.13
N ALA A 128 5.87 5.66 -10.28
CA ALA A 128 6.64 6.79 -10.80
C ALA A 128 6.67 7.96 -9.79
N LYS A 129 5.52 8.26 -9.16
CA LYS A 129 5.44 9.33 -8.16
C LYS A 129 6.19 8.97 -6.87
N VAL A 130 6.09 7.73 -6.42
CA VAL A 130 6.82 7.23 -5.24
C VAL A 130 8.34 7.27 -5.46
N GLU A 131 8.80 6.96 -6.67
CA GLU A 131 10.21 7.06 -7.08
C GLU A 131 10.69 8.52 -7.13
N GLU A 132 9.90 9.42 -7.71
CA GLU A 132 10.19 10.86 -7.76
C GLU A 132 10.38 11.46 -6.35
N GLU A 133 9.55 11.03 -5.39
CA GLU A 133 9.60 11.50 -4.00
C GLU A 133 10.67 10.77 -3.16
N GLY A 134 11.35 9.76 -3.72
CA GLY A 134 12.44 9.04 -3.06
C GLY A 134 12.03 8.26 -1.80
N LEU A 135 10.77 7.82 -1.71
CA LEU A 135 10.24 7.16 -0.50
C LEU A 135 10.64 5.68 -0.38
N LEU A 136 10.88 5.01 -1.51
CA LEU A 136 11.24 3.60 -1.54
C LEU A 136 12.74 3.41 -1.68
N GLN A 137 13.28 2.46 -0.92
CA GLN A 137 14.57 1.87 -1.17
C GLN A 137 14.38 0.56 -1.94
N THR A 138 14.82 0.54 -3.20
CA THR A 138 14.90 -0.69 -3.99
C THR A 138 16.25 -1.34 -3.73
N SER A 139 16.25 -2.61 -3.34
CA SER A 139 17.48 -3.40 -3.32
C SER A 139 17.88 -3.65 -4.78
N CYS A 140 18.98 -3.02 -5.23
CA CYS A 140 19.62 -3.35 -6.50
C CYS A 140 20.09 -4.80 -6.54
#